data_AF-A0A5J6MHF2-F1
#
_entry.id   AF-A0A5J6MHF2-F1
#
_cell.length_a   1.000
_cell.length_b   1.000
_cell.length_c   1.000
_cell.angle_alpha   90.00
_cell.angle_beta   90.00
_cell.angle_gamma   90.00
#
_symmetry.space_group_name_H-M   'P 1'
#
loop_
_entity.id
_entity.type
_entity.pdbx_description
1 polymer ?
#
loop_
_entity_poly.entity_id
_entity_poly.type
_entity_poly.pdbx_seq_one_letter_code
_entity_poly.pdbx_strand_id
1 'polypeptide(L)'
;MTIRMSKGLRVLGFGAVSLIAVATAALAADLSKEAATAGQHAGMAASATDLKTVETHLHMTINCLVGPKGKGFDAQVANPCKDLGNGALTENTTPANKKLLKQALAKAETGAATSDLAKAKSDAKAAQTLLDKVM
;
A
#
# COMPACT_ATOMS: atom_id res chain seq x y z
N MET A 1 -3.54 46.80 -56.71
CA MET A 1 -4.12 45.92 -57.76
C MET A 1 -3.10 44.81 -57.97
N THR A 2 -3.28 43.53 -57.63
CA THR A 2 -4.44 42.64 -57.70
C THR A 2 -4.19 41.46 -56.76
N ILE A 3 -5.23 41.04 -56.05
CA ILE A 3 -5.33 39.80 -55.28
C ILE A 3 -5.32 38.61 -56.24
N ARG A 4 -4.58 37.54 -55.90
CA ARG A 4 -4.82 36.19 -56.46
C ARG A 4 -5.08 35.20 -55.33
N MET A 5 -6.34 34.78 -55.24
CA MET A 5 -6.77 33.58 -54.50
C MET A 5 -6.47 32.33 -55.35
N SER A 6 -6.05 31.24 -54.71
CA SER A 6 -6.17 29.86 -55.21
C SER A 6 -6.03 28.92 -54.01
N LYS A 7 -7.14 28.50 -53.38
CA LYS A 7 -7.77 27.17 -53.53
C LYS A 7 -6.89 25.98 -53.15
N GLY A 8 -7.25 25.39 -52.01
CA GLY A 8 -7.33 23.94 -51.82
C GLY A 8 -6.12 23.27 -51.17
N LEU A 9 -6.28 22.75 -49.95
CA LEU A 9 -6.50 21.31 -49.75
C LEU A 9 -6.69 21.05 -48.24
N ARG A 10 -7.86 20.51 -47.89
CA ARG A 10 -8.10 19.91 -46.58
C ARG A 10 -7.27 18.61 -46.51
N VAL A 11 -6.39 18.49 -45.52
CA VAL A 11 -5.98 17.19 -45.00
C VAL A 11 -6.27 17.20 -43.51
N LEU A 12 -7.33 16.48 -43.15
CA LEU A 12 -7.54 15.92 -41.83
C LEU A 12 -6.34 15.04 -41.49
N GLY A 13 -5.52 15.48 -40.55
CA GLY A 13 -4.46 14.69 -39.94
C GLY A 13 -4.78 14.47 -38.47
N PHE A 14 -5.64 13.49 -38.17
CA PHE A 14 -5.75 12.91 -36.83
C PHE A 14 -4.41 12.22 -36.53
N GLY A 15 -3.47 12.95 -35.94
CA GLY A 15 -2.32 12.35 -35.26
C GLY A 15 -2.83 11.71 -33.98
N ALA A 16 -3.12 10.41 -34.04
CA ALA A 16 -3.49 9.63 -32.87
C ALA A 16 -2.37 9.72 -31.82
N VAL A 17 -2.67 10.40 -30.72
CA VAL A 17 -1.84 10.43 -29.53
C VAL A 17 -1.95 9.05 -28.88
N SER A 18 -0.99 8.17 -29.18
CA SER A 18 -0.82 6.90 -28.48
C SER A 18 -0.23 7.15 -27.10
N LEU A 19 -1.07 7.50 -26.12
CA LEU A 19 -0.74 7.61 -24.70
C LEU A 19 -1.52 6.55 -23.90
N ILE A 20 -1.20 5.26 -24.05
CA ILE A 20 -1.81 4.23 -23.18
C ILE A 20 -0.82 3.10 -22.90
N ALA A 21 0.10 3.30 -21.94
CA ALA A 21 0.82 2.18 -21.29
C ALA A 21 1.55 2.50 -19.96
N VAL A 22 1.34 3.65 -19.29
CA VAL A 22 2.17 4.05 -18.12
C VAL A 22 1.53 3.73 -16.75
N ALA A 23 0.29 3.21 -16.70
CA ALA A 23 -0.46 3.12 -15.45
C ALA A 23 -0.07 1.96 -14.51
N THR A 24 0.53 0.87 -15.01
CA THR A 24 0.76 -0.35 -14.20
C THR A 24 2.01 -0.28 -13.33
N ALA A 25 3.07 0.40 -13.79
CA ALA A 25 4.32 0.49 -13.05
C ALA A 25 4.22 1.39 -11.80
N ALA A 26 3.41 2.46 -11.87
CA ALA A 26 3.19 3.36 -10.74
C ALA A 26 2.49 2.62 -9.57
N LEU A 27 1.41 1.89 -9.86
CA LEU A 27 0.64 1.14 -8.86
C LEU A 27 1.47 0.05 -8.15
N ALA A 28 2.34 -0.64 -8.89
CA ALA A 28 3.22 -1.65 -8.30
C ALA A 28 4.28 -1.03 -7.38
N ALA A 29 4.82 0.14 -7.73
CA ALA A 29 5.79 0.85 -6.90
C ALA A 29 5.16 1.36 -5.59
N ASP A 30 3.88 1.74 -5.62
CA ASP A 30 3.14 2.20 -4.45
C ASP A 30 2.84 1.04 -3.49
N LEU A 31 2.42 -0.11 -4.02
CA LEU A 31 2.25 -1.34 -3.24
C LEU A 31 3.52 -1.77 -2.50
N SER A 32 4.67 -1.83 -3.19
CA SER A 32 5.92 -2.26 -2.55
C SER A 32 6.34 -1.29 -1.43
N LYS A 33 6.12 0.02 -1.59
CA LYS A 33 6.41 1.02 -0.55
C LYS A 33 5.47 0.91 0.64
N GLU A 34 4.17 0.72 0.41
CA GLU A 34 3.20 0.51 1.48
C GLU A 34 3.51 -0.78 2.26
N ALA A 35 3.79 -1.87 1.57
CA ALA A 35 4.18 -3.14 2.18
C ALA A 35 5.49 -3.03 2.97
N ALA A 36 6.49 -2.33 2.43
CA ALA A 36 7.75 -2.07 3.14
C ALA A 36 7.55 -1.23 4.40
N THR A 37 6.76 -0.15 4.30
CA THR A 37 6.46 0.72 5.45
C THR A 37 5.69 -0.05 6.52
N ALA A 38 4.67 -0.82 6.14
CA ALA A 38 3.96 -1.70 7.06
C ALA A 38 4.91 -2.73 7.71
N GLY A 39 5.81 -3.34 6.92
CA GLY A 39 6.80 -4.31 7.40
C GLY A 39 7.79 -3.72 8.41
N GLN A 40 8.22 -2.47 8.20
CA GLN A 40 9.07 -1.76 9.16
C GLN A 40 8.39 -1.58 10.51
N HIS A 41 7.12 -1.15 10.52
CA HIS A 41 6.37 -1.03 11.76
C HIS A 41 6.12 -2.37 12.44
N ALA A 42 5.83 -3.44 11.69
CA ALA A 42 5.75 -4.79 12.23
C ALA A 42 7.09 -5.25 12.83
N GLY A 43 8.23 -4.90 12.22
CA GLY A 43 9.56 -5.18 12.74
C GLY A 43 9.87 -4.41 14.04
N MET A 44 9.45 -3.15 14.14
CA MET A 44 9.57 -2.35 15.36
C MET A 44 8.71 -2.94 16.49
N ALA A 45 7.47 -3.34 16.18
CA ALA A 45 6.62 -4.09 17.11
C ALA A 45 7.31 -5.39 17.58
N ALA A 46 7.89 -6.17 16.67
CA ALA A 46 8.60 -7.40 17.02
C ALA A 46 9.84 -7.17 17.91
N SER A 47 10.41 -5.97 17.89
CA SER A 47 11.62 -5.59 18.65
C SER A 47 11.30 -4.87 19.96
N ALA A 48 10.05 -4.47 20.18
CA ALA A 48 9.62 -3.71 21.36
C ALA A 48 9.78 -4.50 22.68
N THR A 49 9.83 -3.76 23.78
CA THR A 49 10.05 -4.28 25.14
C THR A 49 8.79 -4.29 26.01
N ASP A 50 7.70 -3.70 25.55
CA ASP A 50 6.41 -3.62 26.26
C ASP A 50 5.23 -3.72 25.30
N LEU A 51 4.07 -4.14 25.82
CA LEU A 51 2.86 -4.38 25.03
C LEU A 51 2.33 -3.12 24.34
N LYS A 52 2.35 -1.97 25.02
CA LYS A 52 1.82 -0.73 24.47
C LYS A 52 2.59 -0.30 23.21
N THR A 53 3.90 -0.46 23.22
CA THR A 53 4.75 -0.17 22.06
C THR A 53 4.50 -1.18 20.93
N VAL A 54 4.31 -2.47 21.25
CA VAL A 54 3.91 -3.50 20.26
C VAL A 54 2.59 -3.15 19.60
N GLU A 55 1.56 -2.90 20.41
CA GLU A 55 0.21 -2.54 19.97
C GLU A 55 0.22 -1.30 19.07
N THR A 56 0.91 -0.23 19.48
CA THR A 56 1.00 1.01 18.71
C THR A 56 1.57 0.76 17.31
N HIS A 57 2.68 0.02 17.22
CA HIS A 57 3.31 -0.27 15.94
C HIS A 57 2.53 -1.30 15.10
N LEU A 58 1.82 -2.24 15.73
CA LEU A 58 0.91 -3.13 15.01
C LEU A 58 -0.31 -2.37 14.47
N HIS A 59 -0.86 -1.40 15.19
CA HIS A 59 -1.92 -0.54 14.67
C HIS A 59 -1.44 0.32 13.49
N MET A 60 -0.21 0.85 13.52
CA MET A 60 0.39 1.52 12.36
C MET A 60 0.51 0.57 11.16
N THR A 61 0.88 -0.69 11.40
CA THR A 61 0.93 -1.76 10.38
C THR A 61 -0.46 -2.01 9.79
N ILE A 62 -1.48 -2.16 10.64
CA ILE A 62 -2.88 -2.37 10.23
C ILE A 62 -3.38 -1.19 9.39
N ASN A 63 -3.14 0.04 9.86
CA ASN A 63 -3.54 1.26 9.15
C ASN A 63 -2.95 1.34 7.74
N CYS A 64 -1.67 0.98 7.59
CA CYS A 64 -1.02 0.88 6.28
C CYS A 64 -1.61 -0.21 5.39
N LEU A 65 -2.05 -1.34 5.94
CA LEU A 65 -2.60 -2.44 5.15
C LEU A 65 -4.02 -2.16 4.66
N VAL A 66 -4.87 -1.60 5.52
CA VAL A 66 -6.31 -1.47 5.26
C VAL A 66 -6.69 -0.09 4.75
N GLY A 67 -5.90 0.93 5.07
CA GLY A 67 -6.14 2.33 4.74
C GLY A 67 -7.36 2.95 5.45
N PRO A 68 -7.60 4.28 5.29
CA PRO A 68 -8.60 5.02 6.06
C PRO A 68 -10.05 4.54 5.93
N LYS A 69 -10.36 3.80 4.87
CA LYS A 69 -11.70 3.22 4.61
C LYS A 69 -11.78 1.73 4.92
N GLY A 70 -10.66 1.11 5.29
CA GLY A 70 -10.58 -0.31 5.55
C GLY A 70 -11.11 -0.69 6.92
N LYS A 71 -11.67 -1.90 7.03
CA LYS A 71 -12.06 -2.46 8.33
C LYS A 71 -10.80 -2.61 9.21
N GLY A 72 -10.91 -2.18 10.46
CA GLY A 72 -9.82 -2.26 11.44
C GLY A 72 -8.89 -1.04 11.44
N PHE A 73 -9.12 -0.05 10.58
CA PHE A 73 -8.40 1.23 10.65
C PHE A 73 -8.68 1.92 11.99
N ASP A 74 -7.61 2.36 12.65
CA ASP A 74 -7.66 3.15 13.87
C ASP A 74 -7.23 4.59 13.58
N ALA A 75 -8.20 5.51 13.61
CA ALA A 75 -7.97 6.93 13.37
C ALA A 75 -7.21 7.65 14.51
N GLN A 76 -7.05 7.01 15.67
CA GLN A 76 -6.27 7.54 16.79
C GLN A 76 -4.78 7.22 16.68
N VAL A 77 -4.42 6.26 15.81
CA VAL A 77 -3.03 5.88 15.53
C VAL A 77 -2.61 6.48 14.20
N ALA A 78 -1.33 6.86 14.08
CA ALA A 78 -0.80 7.39 12.83
C ALA A 78 -1.06 6.41 11.66
N ASN A 79 -1.25 6.97 10.47
CA ASN A 79 -1.22 6.22 9.22
C ASN A 79 0.08 6.56 8.46
N PRO A 80 1.16 5.77 8.62
CA PRO A 80 2.43 6.03 7.95
C PRO A 80 2.34 5.96 6.42
N CYS A 81 1.34 5.27 5.88
CA CYS A 81 1.17 5.07 4.44
C CYS A 81 0.20 6.06 3.78
N LYS A 82 -0.27 7.07 4.51
CA LYS A 82 -1.29 8.02 4.01
C LYS A 82 -0.92 8.73 2.69
N ASP A 83 0.38 8.94 2.45
CA ASP A 83 0.91 9.63 1.26
C ASP A 83 1.46 8.65 0.22
N LEU A 84 1.36 7.34 0.49
CA LEU A 84 1.84 6.26 -0.37
C LEU A 84 0.70 5.60 -1.15
N GLY A 85 -0.51 5.56 -0.57
CA GLY A 85 -1.65 4.89 -1.17
C GLY A 85 -2.88 4.92 -0.27
N ASN A 86 -3.90 4.15 -0.68
CA ASN A 86 -5.15 4.03 0.09
C ASN A 86 -5.18 2.76 0.95
N GLY A 87 -4.01 2.16 1.20
CA GLY A 87 -3.82 0.90 1.90
C GLY A 87 -3.48 -0.23 0.94
N ALA A 88 -2.45 -1.00 1.27
CA ALA A 88 -1.89 -2.04 0.40
C ALA A 88 -2.92 -3.10 -0.07
N LEU A 89 -3.97 -3.36 0.71
CA LEU A 89 -5.05 -4.30 0.33
C LEU A 89 -6.03 -3.74 -0.71
N THR A 90 -6.06 -2.42 -0.87
CA THR A 90 -6.89 -1.72 -1.86
C THR A 90 -6.21 -1.60 -3.22
N GLU A 91 -4.88 -1.73 -3.25
CA GLU A 91 -4.09 -1.69 -4.47
C GLU A 91 -4.43 -2.85 -5.42
N ASN A 92 -4.33 -2.56 -6.73
CA ASN A 92 -4.46 -3.59 -7.74
C ASN A 92 -3.19 -4.46 -7.77
N THR A 93 -3.31 -5.72 -7.37
CA THR A 93 -2.16 -6.61 -7.18
C THR A 93 -2.50 -8.06 -7.53
N THR A 94 -1.48 -8.92 -7.57
CA THR A 94 -1.64 -10.35 -7.86
C THR A 94 -2.43 -11.05 -6.75
N PRO A 95 -3.13 -12.16 -7.04
CA PRO A 95 -3.80 -12.97 -6.02
C PRO A 95 -2.84 -13.48 -4.93
N ALA A 96 -1.58 -13.77 -5.29
CA ALA A 96 -0.55 -14.20 -4.35
C ALA A 96 -0.20 -13.09 -3.35
N ASN A 97 0.06 -11.88 -3.83
CA ASN A 97 0.34 -10.73 -2.96
C ASN A 97 -0.86 -10.40 -2.08
N LYS A 98 -2.07 -10.41 -2.64
CA LYS A 98 -3.30 -10.19 -1.87
C LYS A 98 -3.49 -11.21 -0.76
N LYS A 99 -3.09 -12.47 -0.98
CA LYS A 99 -3.10 -13.51 0.06
C LYS A 99 -2.09 -13.22 1.17
N LEU A 100 -0.85 -12.85 0.81
CA LEU A 100 0.19 -12.50 1.78
C LEU A 100 -0.23 -11.30 2.64
N LEU A 101 -0.75 -10.23 2.04
CA LEU A 101 -1.25 -9.04 2.74
C LEU A 101 -2.36 -9.37 3.73
N LYS A 102 -3.33 -10.21 3.34
CA LYS A 102 -4.40 -10.67 4.26
C LYS A 102 -3.86 -11.49 5.42
N GLN A 103 -2.87 -12.34 5.18
CA GLN A 103 -2.21 -13.10 6.24
C GLN A 103 -1.43 -12.19 7.19
N ALA A 104 -0.73 -11.17 6.66
CA ALA A 104 -0.03 -10.19 7.46
C ALA A 104 -0.99 -9.37 8.32
N LEU A 105 -2.13 -8.93 7.76
CA LEU A 105 -3.19 -8.25 8.51
C LEU A 105 -3.69 -9.09 9.67
N ALA A 106 -4.06 -10.36 9.42
CA ALA A 106 -4.55 -11.24 10.48
C ALA A 106 -3.51 -11.43 11.61
N LYS A 107 -2.22 -11.47 11.27
CA LYS A 107 -1.14 -11.52 12.25
C LYS A 107 -1.01 -10.22 13.05
N ALA A 108 -1.06 -9.07 12.37
CA ALA A 108 -1.02 -7.78 13.05
C ALA A 108 -2.22 -7.59 14.00
N GLU A 109 -3.43 -7.93 13.56
CA GLU A 109 -4.65 -7.88 14.39
C GLU A 109 -4.55 -8.81 15.61
N THR A 110 -4.09 -10.05 15.40
CA THR A 110 -3.93 -11.02 16.49
C THR A 110 -2.86 -10.58 17.50
N GLY A 111 -1.75 -10.00 17.02
CA GLY A 111 -0.69 -9.47 17.86
C GLY A 111 -1.12 -8.23 18.65
N ALA A 112 -1.92 -7.35 18.04
CA ALA A 112 -2.43 -6.14 18.71
C ALA A 112 -3.51 -6.44 19.76
N ALA A 113 -4.22 -7.56 19.63
CA ALA A 113 -5.31 -7.92 20.55
C ALA A 113 -4.88 -8.78 21.75
N THR A 114 -3.63 -9.25 21.79
CA THR A 114 -3.18 -10.20 22.81
C THR A 114 -2.48 -9.50 23.99
N SER A 115 -2.71 -9.99 25.21
CA SER A 115 -2.05 -9.52 26.44
C SER A 115 -0.74 -10.24 26.76
N ASP A 116 -0.27 -11.12 25.87
CA ASP A 116 1.01 -11.83 26.01
C ASP A 116 2.06 -11.16 25.13
N LEU A 117 3.07 -10.55 25.76
CA LEU A 117 4.13 -9.82 25.06
C LEU A 117 4.93 -10.71 24.11
N ALA A 118 5.26 -11.94 24.50
CA ALA A 118 6.03 -12.84 23.67
C ALA A 118 5.24 -13.25 22.43
N LYS A 119 3.94 -13.54 22.62
CA LYS A 119 3.04 -13.84 21.53
C LYS A 119 2.83 -12.64 20.59
N ALA A 120 2.63 -11.44 21.14
CA ALA A 120 2.45 -10.21 20.37
C ALA A 120 3.66 -9.93 19.46
N LYS A 121 4.88 -10.07 20.01
CA LYS A 121 6.14 -9.92 19.24
C LYS A 121 6.30 -11.00 18.16
N SER A 122 5.91 -12.23 18.46
CA SER A 122 5.96 -13.35 17.51
C SER A 122 5.02 -13.11 16.32
N ASP A 123 3.77 -12.70 16.59
CA ASP A 123 2.80 -12.38 15.55
C ASP A 123 3.24 -11.14 14.74
N ALA A 124 3.85 -10.13 15.38
CA ALA A 124 4.46 -9.00 14.69
C ALA A 124 5.60 -9.42 13.74
N LYS A 125 6.49 -10.33 14.18
CA LYS A 125 7.56 -10.87 13.34
C LYS A 125 7.01 -11.65 12.15
N ALA A 126 5.94 -12.41 12.36
CA ALA A 126 5.26 -13.13 11.30
C ALA A 126 4.63 -12.16 10.28
N ALA A 127 4.00 -11.07 10.74
CA ALA A 127 3.47 -10.02 9.86
C ALA A 127 4.59 -9.38 9.02
N GLN A 128 5.71 -8.99 9.64
CA GLN A 128 6.89 -8.48 8.92
C GLN A 128 7.34 -9.47 7.82
N THR A 129 7.52 -10.74 8.18
CA THR A 129 8.02 -11.77 7.25
C THR A 129 7.09 -12.01 6.07
N LEU A 130 5.78 -11.82 6.24
CA LEU A 130 4.80 -11.92 5.17
C LEU A 130 4.84 -10.70 4.25
N LEU A 131 5.08 -9.51 4.82
CA LEU A 131 5.17 -8.25 4.08
C LEU A 131 6.47 -8.16 3.26
N ASP A 132 7.56 -8.69 3.79
CA ASP A 132 8.84 -8.80 3.09
C ASP A 132 8.75 -9.69 1.82
N LYS A 133 7.69 -10.50 1.68
CA LYS A 133 7.45 -11.34 0.49
C LYS A 133 6.55 -10.68 -0.55
N VAL A 134 5.99 -9.50 -0.25
CA VAL A 134 5.16 -8.72 -1.18
C VAL A 134 6.00 -7.75 -2.00
N MET A 135 7.12 -7.31 -1.43
CA MET A 135 8.15 -6.47 -2.07
C MET A 135 9.07 -7.29 -2.97
#